data_AF-A0A846ZYH3-F1
#
_entry.id   AF-A0A846ZYH3-F1
#
_cell.length_a   1.000
_cell.length_b   1.000
_cell.length_c   1.000
_cell.angle_alpha   90.00
_cell.angle_beta   90.00
_cell.angle_gamma   90.00
#
_symmetry.space_group_name_H-M   'P 1'
#
loop_
_entity.id
_entity.type
_entity.pdbx_description
1 polymer ?
#
loop_
_entity_poly.entity_id
_entity_poly.type
_entity_poly.pdbx_seq_one_letter_code
_entity_poly.pdbx_strand_id
1 'polypeptide(L)'
;MTIATAFPDPATLATDIEVAAVVAALLTGTLSGSDTTHAPTNKATYDALALKANLTNPAFVSVGLPNKKPVNATGTTLTLPVADLAILEIGDTIVFEEVICTKAAQAGEGEFNSAAELAALLNDLEGWTGAEKDGVVTATSDALGVAQNGKAATITHRGISTSNGSAVTKAWGVLSGDDLAQLALGDRVTFDEATFTKAAETNVSANTFADTAGLISCLDDMTDWTAEITNGVNIKIEAAENGTAYNDKICNLIYVRMSAGAVNGTVGVANEICADDSYLYHCIGANTITGANWRRIARGGVYY
;
A
#
# COMPACT_ATOMS: atom_id res chain seq x y z
N MET A 1 7.46 -65.77 -66.76
CA MET A 1 8.58 -65.59 -65.81
C MET A 1 8.59 -64.12 -65.43
N THR A 2 8.15 -63.82 -64.20
CA THR A 2 8.06 -62.45 -63.70
C THR A 2 9.42 -62.03 -63.16
N ILE A 3 9.99 -60.93 -63.66
CA ILE A 3 11.12 -60.24 -63.03
C ILE A 3 10.70 -58.79 -62.86
N ALA A 4 10.56 -58.36 -61.61
CA ALA A 4 10.38 -56.96 -61.25
C ALA A 4 11.70 -56.22 -61.40
N THR A 5 11.68 -55.02 -61.98
CA THR A 5 12.72 -54.01 -61.76
C THR A 5 12.05 -52.64 -61.71
N ALA A 6 11.94 -52.09 -60.50
CA ALA A 6 11.72 -50.67 -60.32
C ALA A 6 13.03 -49.96 -60.70
N PHE A 7 12.97 -48.98 -61.60
CA PHE A 7 14.09 -48.06 -61.83
C PHE A 7 14.18 -47.11 -60.62
N PRO A 8 15.35 -46.93 -59.98
CA PRO A 8 15.51 -45.99 -58.88
C PRO A 8 15.45 -44.54 -59.36
N ASP A 9 14.90 -43.65 -58.52
CA ASP A 9 14.92 -42.20 -58.70
C ASP A 9 16.40 -41.70 -58.76
N PRO A 10 16.82 -41.01 -59.85
CA PRO A 10 18.18 -40.50 -60.00
C PRO A 10 18.66 -39.61 -58.84
N ALA A 11 17.74 -39.02 -58.07
CA ALA A 11 18.09 -38.18 -56.92
C ALA A 11 18.72 -38.97 -55.74
N THR A 12 18.56 -40.29 -55.70
CA THR A 12 19.13 -41.15 -54.64
C THR A 12 20.48 -41.77 -54.97
N LEU A 13 21.04 -41.50 -56.17
CA LEU A 13 22.31 -42.06 -56.63
C LEU A 13 23.41 -41.01 -56.89
N ALA A 14 23.11 -39.71 -56.74
CA ALA A 14 24.13 -38.69 -56.83
C ALA A 14 25.08 -38.80 -55.62
N THR A 15 26.35 -39.07 -55.87
CA THR A 15 27.37 -38.96 -54.82
C THR A 15 27.65 -37.48 -54.53
N ASP A 16 28.05 -37.13 -53.31
CA ASP A 16 28.35 -35.73 -52.91
C ASP A 16 29.33 -35.02 -53.88
N ILE A 17 30.14 -35.80 -54.60
CA ILE A 17 31.07 -35.36 -55.66
C ILE A 17 30.36 -34.82 -56.90
N GLU A 18 29.24 -35.42 -57.31
CA GLU A 18 28.51 -35.02 -58.52
C GLU A 18 27.69 -33.75 -58.27
N VAL A 19 27.15 -33.59 -57.06
CA VAL A 19 26.50 -32.35 -56.61
C VAL A 19 27.53 -31.20 -56.51
N ALA A 20 28.73 -31.49 -56.00
CA ALA A 20 29.82 -30.50 -55.93
C ALA A 20 30.31 -30.04 -57.32
N ALA A 21 30.37 -30.95 -58.30
CA ALA A 21 30.76 -30.62 -59.67
C ALA A 21 29.74 -29.73 -60.38
N VAL A 22 28.44 -29.98 -60.18
CA VAL A 22 27.35 -29.16 -60.75
C VAL A 22 27.30 -27.78 -60.09
N VAL A 23 27.53 -27.69 -58.78
CA VAL A 23 27.60 -26.40 -58.06
C VAL A 23 28.83 -25.59 -58.47
N ALA A 24 29.99 -26.23 -58.67
CA ALA A 24 31.19 -25.56 -59.17
C ALA A 24 31.03 -25.03 -60.62
N ALA A 25 30.34 -25.77 -61.48
CA ALA A 25 30.00 -25.33 -62.83
C ALA A 25 29.03 -24.15 -62.84
N LEU A 26 28.07 -24.12 -61.91
CA LEU A 26 27.11 -23.03 -61.78
C LEU A 26 27.77 -21.73 -61.26
N LEU A 27 28.73 -21.86 -60.32
CA LEU A 27 29.50 -20.74 -59.76
C LEU A 27 30.49 -20.12 -60.77
N THR A 28 31.06 -20.94 -61.64
CA THR A 28 32.00 -20.48 -62.68
C THR A 28 31.29 -19.88 -63.89
N GLY A 29 30.08 -20.35 -64.22
CA GLY A 29 29.32 -19.87 -65.37
C GLY A 29 28.58 -18.53 -65.18
N THR A 30 28.28 -18.12 -63.94
CA THR A 30 27.46 -16.93 -63.65
C THR A 30 28.24 -15.68 -63.24
N LEU A 31 29.56 -15.79 -63.02
CA LEU A 31 30.44 -14.65 -62.73
C LEU A 31 31.30 -14.31 -63.95
N SER A 32 30.66 -13.91 -65.06
CA SER A 32 31.39 -13.42 -66.24
C SER A 32 32.02 -12.06 -65.93
N GLY A 33 33.26 -12.06 -65.42
CA GLY A 33 34.05 -10.85 -65.24
C GLY A 33 35.11 -10.84 -64.14
N SER A 34 35.39 -11.94 -63.43
CA SER A 34 36.41 -11.91 -62.38
C SER A 34 37.83 -12.15 -62.91
N ASP A 35 38.71 -11.20 -62.60
CA ASP A 35 40.17 -11.30 -62.70
C ASP A 35 40.67 -12.57 -61.98
N THR A 36 41.27 -13.49 -62.74
CA THR A 36 41.76 -14.79 -62.23
C THR A 36 42.99 -14.66 -61.35
N THR A 37 43.63 -13.49 -61.25
CA THR A 37 44.75 -13.24 -60.33
C THR A 37 44.31 -12.80 -58.94
N HIS A 38 43.07 -12.35 -58.77
CA HIS A 38 42.48 -11.91 -57.50
C HIS A 38 41.19 -12.65 -57.16
N ALA A 39 40.95 -13.81 -57.79
CA ALA A 39 39.76 -14.60 -57.54
C ALA A 39 39.69 -14.99 -56.05
N PRO A 40 38.58 -14.71 -55.34
CA PRO A 40 38.41 -15.14 -53.96
C PRO A 40 38.57 -16.66 -53.93
N THR A 41 39.35 -17.16 -52.98
CA THR A 41 39.52 -18.60 -52.83
C THR A 41 38.15 -19.26 -52.64
N ASN A 42 37.97 -20.50 -53.11
CA ASN A 42 36.70 -21.22 -52.93
C ASN A 42 36.21 -21.20 -51.48
N LYS A 43 37.14 -21.17 -50.52
CA LYS A 43 36.87 -20.99 -49.09
C LYS A 43 36.25 -19.63 -48.77
N ALA A 44 36.78 -18.53 -49.32
CA ALA A 44 36.21 -17.19 -49.14
C ALA A 44 34.80 -17.09 -49.74
N THR A 45 34.55 -17.74 -50.88
CA THR A 45 33.21 -17.78 -51.48
C THR A 45 32.23 -18.60 -50.63
N TYR A 46 32.68 -19.73 -50.08
CA TYR A 46 31.86 -20.55 -49.18
C TYR A 46 31.57 -19.86 -47.85
N ASP A 47 32.58 -19.20 -47.27
CA ASP A 47 32.45 -18.39 -46.05
C ASP A 47 31.49 -17.20 -46.29
N ALA A 48 31.56 -16.55 -47.46
CA ALA A 48 30.63 -15.49 -47.84
C ALA A 48 29.21 -16.00 -48.08
N LEU A 49 29.03 -17.20 -48.65
CA LEU A 49 27.71 -17.81 -48.85
C LEU A 49 27.09 -18.24 -47.50
N ALA A 50 27.91 -18.78 -46.58
CA ALA A 50 27.50 -19.12 -45.22
C ALA A 50 27.12 -17.87 -44.41
N LEU A 51 27.89 -16.79 -44.55
CA LEU A 51 27.55 -15.50 -43.94
C LEU A 51 26.27 -14.90 -44.55
N LYS A 52 26.11 -15.00 -45.88
CA LYS A 52 24.90 -14.55 -46.59
C LYS A 52 23.67 -15.32 -46.13
N ALA A 53 23.77 -16.64 -45.90
CA ALA A 53 22.68 -17.46 -45.37
C ALA A 53 22.18 -16.97 -43.99
N ASN A 54 23.11 -16.60 -43.09
CA ASN A 54 22.77 -16.02 -41.79
C ASN A 54 22.23 -14.59 -41.88
N LEU A 55 22.61 -13.82 -42.91
CA LEU A 55 22.11 -12.46 -43.14
C LEU A 55 20.78 -12.43 -43.91
N THR A 56 20.45 -13.46 -44.68
CA THR A 56 19.17 -13.54 -45.43
C THR A 56 18.00 -13.99 -44.58
N ASN A 57 18.25 -14.65 -43.46
CA ASN A 57 17.22 -15.02 -42.50
C ASN A 57 17.75 -14.86 -41.07
N PRO A 58 18.03 -13.62 -40.63
CA PRO A 58 18.45 -13.39 -39.26
C PRO A 58 17.32 -13.89 -38.35
N ALA A 59 17.63 -14.89 -37.51
CA ALA A 59 16.74 -15.32 -36.45
C ALA A 59 16.72 -14.22 -35.37
N PHE A 60 16.03 -13.12 -35.67
CA PHE A 60 15.57 -12.21 -34.62
C PHE A 60 14.50 -12.98 -33.84
N VAL A 61 14.93 -13.74 -32.84
CA VAL A 61 14.06 -14.08 -31.72
C VAL A 61 13.51 -12.74 -31.25
N SER A 62 12.18 -12.57 -31.30
CA SER A 62 11.55 -11.27 -31.09
C SER A 62 12.20 -10.56 -29.91
N VAL A 63 12.73 -9.36 -30.13
CA VAL A 63 13.21 -8.49 -29.04
C VAL A 63 11.98 -7.91 -28.36
N GLY A 64 11.21 -8.78 -27.72
CA GLY A 64 10.03 -8.42 -26.95
C GLY A 64 10.48 -7.87 -25.61
N LEU A 65 9.98 -6.70 -25.23
CA LEU A 65 10.12 -6.23 -23.87
C LEU A 65 9.29 -7.14 -22.95
N PRO A 66 9.78 -7.47 -21.73
CA PRO A 66 8.98 -8.19 -20.76
C PRO A 66 7.63 -7.51 -20.53
N ASN A 67 6.54 -8.30 -20.56
CA ASN A 67 5.21 -7.79 -20.22
C ASN A 67 5.09 -7.67 -18.68
N LYS A 68 5.30 -6.46 -18.16
CA LYS A 68 5.35 -6.15 -16.72
C LYS A 68 4.86 -4.73 -16.50
N LYS A 69 4.03 -4.57 -15.47
CA LYS A 69 3.56 -3.27 -14.97
C LYS A 69 4.24 -2.96 -13.64
N PRO A 70 5.45 -2.41 -13.65
CA PRO A 70 6.15 -2.09 -12.41
C PRO A 70 5.44 -0.96 -11.66
N VAL A 71 5.52 -1.03 -10.34
CA VAL A 71 5.04 0.01 -9.42
C VAL A 71 6.21 0.63 -8.67
N ASN A 72 6.15 1.94 -8.41
CA ASN A 72 7.05 2.60 -7.48
C ASN A 72 6.52 2.43 -6.06
N ALA A 73 7.44 2.36 -5.10
CA ALA A 73 7.06 2.37 -3.69
C ALA A 73 6.40 3.70 -3.32
N THR A 74 5.44 3.66 -2.40
CA THR A 74 4.77 4.85 -1.85
C THR A 74 4.92 4.91 -0.34
N GLY A 75 4.78 6.10 0.25
CA GLY A 75 4.76 6.28 1.70
C GLY A 75 3.47 5.73 2.32
N THR A 76 3.55 5.36 3.59
CA THR A 76 2.41 5.01 4.43
C THR A 76 1.70 6.29 4.84
N THR A 77 0.38 6.30 4.92
CA THR A 77 -0.38 7.48 5.34
C THR A 77 -1.23 7.17 6.58
N LEU A 78 -1.04 7.97 7.63
CA LEU A 78 -2.01 8.14 8.71
C LEU A 78 -3.06 9.15 8.27
N THR A 79 -4.33 8.89 8.58
CA THR A 79 -5.44 9.82 8.32
C THR A 79 -6.25 10.03 9.59
N LEU A 80 -6.38 11.28 10.00
CA LEU A 80 -7.23 11.75 11.08
C LEU A 80 -8.44 12.47 10.45
N PRO A 81 -9.63 11.84 10.46
CA PRO A 81 -10.81 12.39 9.80
C PRO A 81 -11.38 13.60 10.56
N VAL A 82 -12.10 14.45 9.84
CA VAL A 82 -12.75 15.66 10.40
C VAL A 82 -13.63 15.32 11.61
N ALA A 83 -14.36 14.20 11.55
CA ALA A 83 -15.29 13.80 12.61
C ALA A 83 -14.57 13.57 13.95
N ASP A 84 -13.43 12.87 13.94
CA ASP A 84 -12.64 12.62 15.15
C ASP A 84 -12.07 13.93 15.72
N LEU A 85 -11.67 14.86 14.86
CA LEU A 85 -11.10 16.14 15.29
C LEU A 85 -12.17 17.11 15.81
N ALA A 86 -13.41 17.01 15.33
CA ALA A 86 -14.50 17.91 15.68
C ALA A 86 -15.03 17.72 17.10
N ILE A 87 -14.84 16.53 17.70
CA ILE A 87 -15.24 16.23 19.08
C ILE A 87 -14.21 16.64 20.12
N LEU A 88 -12.99 17.00 19.70
CA LEU A 88 -11.91 17.29 20.64
C LEU A 88 -12.17 18.58 21.43
N GLU A 89 -12.16 18.44 22.74
CA GLU A 89 -12.23 19.54 23.69
C GLU A 89 -10.83 19.96 24.17
N ILE A 90 -10.75 21.11 24.83
CA ILE A 90 -9.49 21.60 25.40
C ILE A 90 -8.96 20.59 26.43
N GLY A 91 -7.70 20.20 26.28
CA GLY A 91 -7.03 19.20 27.12
C GLY A 91 -7.02 17.80 26.52
N ASP A 92 -7.82 17.53 25.48
CA ASP A 92 -7.76 16.26 24.75
C ASP A 92 -6.44 16.12 24.01
N THR A 93 -6.01 14.87 23.78
CA THR A 93 -4.68 14.60 23.23
C THR A 93 -4.72 13.69 22.01
N ILE A 94 -3.75 13.88 21.12
CA ILE A 94 -3.44 13.00 20.00
C ILE A 94 -2.00 12.56 20.15
N VAL A 95 -1.77 11.25 20.21
CA VAL A 95 -0.43 10.66 20.34
C VAL A 95 -0.09 9.89 19.08
N PHE A 96 1.03 10.22 18.44
CA PHE A 96 1.55 9.51 17.27
C PHE A 96 3.08 9.56 17.24
N GLU A 97 3.72 8.41 17.04
CA GLU A 97 5.19 8.27 17.02
C GLU A 97 5.86 9.04 18.18
N GLU A 98 5.39 8.80 19.40
CA GLU A 98 5.88 9.39 20.66
C GLU A 98 5.61 10.90 20.86
N VAL A 99 5.15 11.61 19.83
CA VAL A 99 4.70 13.01 19.96
C VAL A 99 3.29 13.06 20.54
N ILE A 100 3.10 13.96 21.49
CA ILE A 100 1.80 14.26 22.11
C ILE A 100 1.38 15.66 21.65
N CYS A 101 0.28 15.73 20.93
CA CYS A 101 -0.36 16.99 20.53
C CYS A 101 -1.57 17.22 21.44
N THR A 102 -1.65 18.37 22.11
CA THR A 102 -2.74 18.70 23.03
C THR A 102 -3.65 19.75 22.42
N LYS A 103 -4.97 19.51 22.42
CA LYS A 103 -5.95 20.51 22.00
C LYS A 103 -5.97 21.64 23.03
N ALA A 104 -5.77 22.87 22.59
CA ALA A 104 -5.74 24.04 23.46
C ALA A 104 -6.64 25.16 22.92
N ALA A 105 -6.91 26.15 23.78
CA ALA A 105 -7.66 27.36 23.40
C ALA A 105 -6.85 28.26 22.46
N GLN A 106 -5.52 28.24 22.60
CA GLN A 106 -4.55 28.93 21.76
C GLN A 106 -3.41 27.95 21.50
N ALA A 107 -2.81 28.00 20.32
CA ALA A 107 -1.71 27.11 20.00
C ALA A 107 -0.41 27.54 20.70
N GLY A 108 0.38 26.54 21.06
CA GLY A 108 1.64 26.63 21.79
C GLY A 108 2.55 25.47 21.38
N GLU A 109 3.65 25.26 22.11
CA GLU A 109 4.54 24.14 21.84
C GLU A 109 3.83 22.81 22.13
N GLY A 110 3.70 21.94 21.13
CA GLY A 110 2.95 20.69 21.24
C GLY A 110 1.44 20.86 21.40
N GLU A 111 0.92 22.08 21.20
CA GLU A 111 -0.50 22.39 21.33
C GLU A 111 -1.09 22.86 20.00
N PHE A 112 -2.34 22.49 19.74
CA PHE A 112 -3.07 22.91 18.54
C PHE A 112 -4.45 23.45 18.89
N ASN A 113 -4.93 24.45 18.16
CA ASN A 113 -6.31 24.92 18.20
C ASN A 113 -7.07 24.62 16.90
N SER A 114 -6.38 24.26 15.81
CA SER A 114 -6.96 23.98 14.49
C SER A 114 -6.32 22.76 13.81
N ALA A 115 -6.99 22.23 12.78
CA ALA A 115 -6.48 21.12 11.96
C ALA A 115 -5.15 21.48 11.24
N ALA A 116 -5.01 22.73 10.78
CA ALA A 116 -3.79 23.19 10.11
C ALA A 116 -2.59 23.22 11.07
N GLU A 117 -2.80 23.65 12.32
CA GLU A 117 -1.74 23.62 13.35
C GLU A 117 -1.38 22.18 13.75
N LEU A 118 -2.37 21.29 13.86
CA LEU A 118 -2.09 19.87 14.09
C LEU A 118 -1.26 19.26 12.95
N ALA A 119 -1.60 19.59 11.69
CA ALA A 119 -0.81 19.15 10.54
C ALA A 119 0.62 19.70 10.57
N ALA A 120 0.83 20.93 11.05
CA ALA A 120 2.17 21.49 11.24
C ALA A 120 2.96 20.72 12.31
N LEU A 121 2.35 20.40 13.46
CA LEU A 121 2.99 19.57 14.50
C LEU A 121 3.41 18.19 13.96
N LEU A 122 2.55 17.56 13.14
CA LEU A 122 2.89 16.28 12.50
C LEU A 122 3.93 16.41 11.37
N ASN A 123 4.06 17.59 10.76
CA ASN A 123 5.08 17.87 9.75
C ASN A 123 6.46 18.11 10.36
N ASP A 124 6.52 18.51 11.64
CA ASP A 124 7.77 18.66 12.38
C ASP A 124 8.32 17.31 12.89
N LEU A 125 7.52 16.23 12.79
CA LEU A 125 7.93 14.87 13.15
C LEU A 125 8.95 14.32 12.13
N GLU A 126 10.08 13.81 12.62
CA GLU A 126 11.10 13.22 11.76
C GLU A 126 10.56 12.00 11.00
N GLY A 127 10.76 11.99 9.67
CA GLY A 127 10.37 10.88 8.80
C GLY A 127 8.90 10.90 8.38
N TRP A 128 8.15 11.95 8.68
CA TRP A 128 6.76 12.14 8.29
C TRP A 128 6.51 13.54 7.74
N THR A 129 5.68 13.62 6.70
CA THR A 129 5.18 14.86 6.14
C THR A 129 3.72 15.05 6.54
N GLY A 130 3.45 16.07 7.35
CA GLY A 130 2.11 16.45 7.79
C GLY A 130 1.41 17.36 6.79
N ALA A 131 0.11 17.15 6.57
CA ALA A 131 -0.70 17.99 5.70
C ALA A 131 -2.14 18.08 6.19
N GLU A 132 -2.77 19.23 5.94
CA GLU A 132 -4.20 19.44 6.15
C GLU A 132 -4.87 19.68 4.80
N LYS A 133 -6.06 19.11 4.65
CA LYS A 133 -6.95 19.39 3.53
C LYS A 133 -8.41 19.23 3.93
N ASP A 134 -9.18 20.31 3.79
CA ASP A 134 -10.62 20.33 4.05
C ASP A 134 -10.97 19.82 5.47
N GLY A 135 -10.12 20.13 6.45
CA GLY A 135 -10.20 19.72 7.85
C GLY A 135 -9.64 18.32 8.13
N VAL A 136 -9.33 17.52 7.12
CA VAL A 136 -8.69 16.21 7.28
C VAL A 136 -7.19 16.42 7.49
N VAL A 137 -6.64 15.79 8.52
CA VAL A 137 -5.20 15.83 8.79
C VAL A 137 -4.57 14.50 8.41
N THR A 138 -3.47 14.55 7.68
CA THR A 138 -2.71 13.37 7.27
C THR A 138 -1.24 13.51 7.65
N ALA A 139 -0.61 12.40 7.96
CA ALA A 139 0.85 12.29 8.02
C ALA A 139 1.29 11.18 7.08
N THR A 140 2.14 11.48 6.10
CA THR A 140 2.67 10.51 5.15
C THR A 140 4.14 10.23 5.44
N SER A 141 4.55 8.97 5.56
CA SER A 141 5.92 8.61 5.86
C SER A 141 6.85 8.93 4.69
N ASP A 142 8.02 9.48 5.00
CA ASP A 142 9.10 9.72 4.04
C ASP A 142 9.71 8.38 3.57
N ALA A 143 9.78 7.42 4.49
CA ALA A 143 10.13 6.04 4.17
C ALA A 143 9.05 5.43 3.27
N LEU A 144 9.46 4.90 2.12
CA LEU A 144 8.57 4.25 1.17
C LEU A 144 8.45 2.74 1.44
N GLY A 145 7.37 2.15 0.97
CA GLY A 145 7.08 0.72 1.13
C GLY A 145 6.31 0.44 2.42
N VAL A 146 5.95 -0.83 2.62
CA VAL A 146 4.96 -1.24 3.63
C VAL A 146 5.49 -1.25 5.08
N ALA A 147 6.77 -0.93 5.29
CA ALA A 147 7.42 -1.06 6.59
C ALA A 147 6.79 -0.18 7.68
N GLN A 148 6.22 0.97 7.31
CA GLN A 148 5.57 1.88 8.24
C GLN A 148 4.06 1.64 8.35
N ASN A 149 3.47 0.69 7.61
CA ASN A 149 2.05 0.38 7.75
C ASN A 149 1.76 -0.17 9.16
N GLY A 150 0.61 0.23 9.71
CA GLY A 150 0.16 -0.25 11.02
C GLY A 150 0.71 0.53 12.21
N LYS A 151 1.36 1.69 12.02
CA LYS A 151 1.59 2.63 13.14
C LYS A 151 0.26 3.22 13.59
N ALA A 152 0.02 3.24 14.90
CA ALA A 152 -1.22 3.71 15.49
C ALA A 152 -1.09 5.16 15.97
N ALA A 153 -2.05 6.00 15.60
CA ALA A 153 -2.33 7.23 16.32
C ALA A 153 -3.46 6.98 17.33
N THR A 154 -3.30 7.51 18.53
CA THR A 154 -4.28 7.38 19.62
C THR A 154 -4.82 8.77 19.95
N ILE A 155 -6.12 8.94 19.81
CA ILE A 155 -6.84 10.17 20.17
C ILE A 155 -7.56 9.92 21.48
N THR A 156 -7.21 10.66 22.53
CA THR A 156 -7.87 10.57 23.84
C THR A 156 -8.82 11.76 23.99
N HIS A 157 -10.10 11.48 23.95
CA HIS A 157 -11.18 12.42 24.15
C HIS A 157 -11.82 12.20 25.53
N ARG A 158 -11.94 13.26 26.33
CA ARG A 158 -12.68 13.21 27.58
C ARG A 158 -14.19 13.26 27.29
N GLY A 159 -14.84 12.10 27.29
CA GLY A 159 -16.29 12.02 27.06
C GLY A 159 -17.11 12.59 28.22
N ILE A 160 -16.89 12.09 29.44
CA ILE A 160 -17.56 12.62 30.65
C ILE A 160 -16.70 12.57 31.90
N SER A 161 -17.17 13.25 32.95
CA SER A 161 -16.82 12.94 34.33
C SER A 161 -18.07 12.83 35.20
N THR A 162 -18.05 11.90 36.15
CA THR A 162 -19.11 11.81 37.15
C THR A 162 -19.06 12.99 38.12
N SER A 163 -20.21 13.41 38.63
CA SER A 163 -20.33 14.51 39.58
C SER A 163 -21.60 14.40 40.42
N ASN A 164 -21.84 15.37 41.31
CA ASN A 164 -23.02 15.50 42.18
C ASN A 164 -23.16 14.46 43.30
N GLY A 165 -22.20 13.55 43.47
CA GLY A 165 -22.14 12.61 44.58
C GLY A 165 -22.01 13.33 45.91
N SER A 166 -22.83 12.94 46.88
CA SER A 166 -22.90 13.49 48.24
C SER A 166 -23.32 12.42 49.25
N ALA A 167 -23.44 12.76 50.53
CA ALA A 167 -23.93 11.82 51.55
C ALA A 167 -25.36 11.29 51.27
N VAL A 168 -26.14 11.99 50.43
CA VAL A 168 -27.55 11.65 50.12
C VAL A 168 -27.82 11.53 48.61
N THR A 169 -26.78 11.57 47.78
CA THR A 169 -26.92 11.57 46.32
C THR A 169 -25.82 10.75 45.68
N LYS A 170 -26.19 9.97 44.67
CA LYS A 170 -25.27 9.19 43.84
C LYS A 170 -24.57 10.10 42.83
N ALA A 171 -23.29 9.83 42.60
CA ALA A 171 -22.59 10.49 41.50
C ALA A 171 -23.05 9.92 40.16
N TRP A 172 -23.10 10.74 39.13
CA TRP A 172 -23.44 10.29 37.78
C TRP A 172 -22.80 11.16 36.68
N GLY A 173 -22.71 10.60 35.48
CA GLY A 173 -22.32 11.27 34.24
C GLY A 173 -23.10 10.72 33.04
N VAL A 174 -23.18 11.45 31.93
CA VAL A 174 -23.93 11.04 30.73
C VAL A 174 -23.05 11.09 29.49
N LEU A 175 -22.57 9.93 29.07
CA LEU A 175 -21.81 9.77 27.84
C LEU A 175 -22.74 9.97 26.64
N SER A 176 -22.34 10.84 25.71
CA SER A 176 -23.20 11.23 24.60
C SER A 176 -23.28 10.12 23.53
N GLY A 177 -24.43 10.02 22.88
CA GLY A 177 -24.61 9.11 21.75
C GLY A 177 -23.74 9.49 20.55
N ASP A 178 -23.40 10.78 20.39
CA ASP A 178 -22.57 11.28 19.29
C ASP A 178 -21.12 10.81 19.45
N ASP A 179 -20.56 10.84 20.67
CA ASP A 179 -19.22 10.32 20.96
C ASP A 179 -19.17 8.80 20.74
N LEU A 180 -20.21 8.09 21.19
CA LEU A 180 -20.32 6.64 21.03
C LEU A 180 -20.45 6.22 19.56
N ALA A 181 -21.10 7.03 18.73
CA ALA A 181 -21.28 6.77 17.31
C ALA A 181 -19.96 6.85 16.51
N GLN A 182 -18.96 7.57 17.03
CA GLN A 182 -17.64 7.70 16.39
C GLN A 182 -16.73 6.49 16.61
N LEU A 183 -17.02 5.67 17.63
CA LEU A 183 -16.18 4.52 17.95
C LEU A 183 -16.22 3.48 16.81
N ALA A 184 -15.04 3.13 16.31
CA ALA A 184 -14.78 2.05 15.38
C ALA A 184 -14.22 0.80 16.08
N LEU A 185 -14.16 -0.33 15.37
CA LEU A 185 -13.57 -1.55 15.92
C LEU A 185 -12.11 -1.32 16.33
N GLY A 186 -11.76 -1.71 17.55
CA GLY A 186 -10.45 -1.48 18.17
C GLY A 186 -10.35 -0.20 19.01
N ASP A 187 -11.31 0.72 18.89
CA ASP A 187 -11.42 1.89 19.77
C ASP A 187 -11.80 1.46 21.18
N ARG A 188 -11.54 2.32 22.17
CA ARG A 188 -11.68 1.96 23.59
C ARG A 188 -12.49 2.99 24.35
N VAL A 189 -13.12 2.53 25.43
CA VAL A 189 -13.73 3.36 26.46
C VAL A 189 -13.04 3.02 27.76
N THR A 190 -12.46 4.01 28.46
CA THR A 190 -11.87 3.80 29.78
C THR A 190 -12.71 4.48 30.83
N PHE A 191 -13.06 3.78 31.90
CA PHE A 191 -13.83 4.33 32.99
C PHE A 191 -13.46 3.64 34.29
N ASP A 192 -13.17 4.41 35.34
CA ASP A 192 -12.83 3.94 36.68
C ASP A 192 -11.84 2.75 36.66
N GLU A 193 -10.68 2.97 36.03
CA GLU A 193 -9.59 1.99 35.85
C GLU A 193 -9.88 0.82 34.89
N ALA A 194 -11.13 0.58 34.52
CA ALA A 194 -11.50 -0.39 33.50
C ALA A 194 -11.26 0.13 32.08
N THR A 195 -10.95 -0.77 31.16
CA THR A 195 -10.82 -0.49 29.71
C THR A 195 -11.68 -1.47 28.95
N PHE A 196 -12.61 -0.92 28.16
CA PHE A 196 -13.50 -1.66 27.29
C PHE A 196 -13.10 -1.44 25.84
N THR A 197 -13.03 -2.49 25.02
CA THR A 197 -12.65 -2.38 23.60
C THR A 197 -13.84 -2.66 22.70
N LYS A 198 -14.10 -1.77 21.74
CA LYS A 198 -15.13 -2.01 20.73
C LYS A 198 -14.68 -3.15 19.82
N ALA A 199 -15.51 -4.17 19.72
CA ALA A 199 -15.24 -5.38 18.95
C ALA A 199 -16.45 -5.78 18.12
N ALA A 200 -16.32 -6.83 17.31
CA ALA A 200 -17.45 -7.33 16.51
C ALA A 200 -18.56 -7.94 17.38
N GLU A 201 -18.20 -8.43 18.57
CA GLU A 201 -19.11 -9.10 19.50
C GLU A 201 -18.90 -8.59 20.94
N THR A 202 -19.98 -8.58 21.71
CA THR A 202 -19.95 -8.27 23.14
C THR A 202 -19.50 -9.49 23.94
N ASN A 203 -18.47 -9.31 24.78
CA ASN A 203 -18.03 -10.28 25.77
C ASN A 203 -17.63 -9.53 27.05
N VAL A 204 -18.53 -9.55 28.03
CA VAL A 204 -18.35 -8.86 29.32
C VAL A 204 -17.06 -9.29 30.02
N SER A 205 -16.80 -10.60 30.09
CA SER A 205 -15.58 -11.13 30.74
C SER A 205 -14.27 -10.76 30.06
N ALA A 206 -14.32 -10.37 28.78
CA ALA A 206 -13.17 -9.90 28.01
C ALA A 206 -13.14 -8.37 27.88
N ASN A 207 -14.07 -7.65 28.53
CA ASN A 207 -14.27 -6.22 28.38
C ASN A 207 -14.41 -5.78 26.91
N THR A 208 -15.14 -6.54 26.09
CA THR A 208 -15.43 -6.14 24.70
C THR A 208 -16.90 -5.87 24.49
N PHE A 209 -17.21 -4.88 23.65
CA PHE A 209 -18.59 -4.50 23.34
C PHE A 209 -18.78 -4.28 21.83
N ALA A 210 -19.92 -4.71 21.28
CA ALA A 210 -20.28 -4.47 19.89
C ALA A 210 -20.98 -3.11 19.68
N ASP A 211 -21.87 -2.77 20.62
CA ASP A 211 -22.78 -1.65 20.54
C ASP A 211 -23.03 -1.02 21.92
N THR A 212 -23.92 -0.03 21.97
CA THR A 212 -24.32 0.68 23.21
C THR A 212 -24.83 -0.29 24.29
N ALA A 213 -25.62 -1.29 23.92
CA ALA A 213 -26.16 -2.26 24.87
C ALA A 213 -25.06 -3.19 25.42
N GLY A 214 -24.10 -3.56 24.56
CA GLY A 214 -22.91 -4.29 24.96
C GLY A 214 -22.04 -3.49 25.94
N LEU A 215 -21.84 -2.19 25.69
CA LEU A 215 -21.06 -1.34 26.59
C LEU A 215 -21.76 -1.18 27.94
N ILE A 216 -23.08 -1.02 27.96
CA ILE A 216 -23.87 -1.02 29.19
C ILE A 216 -23.68 -2.33 29.96
N SER A 217 -23.74 -3.47 29.27
CA SER A 217 -23.55 -4.78 29.92
C SER A 217 -22.16 -4.91 30.54
N CYS A 218 -21.12 -4.32 29.93
CA CYS A 218 -19.78 -4.27 30.50
C CYS A 218 -19.68 -3.34 31.71
N LEU A 219 -20.34 -2.18 31.67
CA LEU A 219 -20.35 -1.21 32.77
C LEU A 219 -21.14 -1.73 33.97
N ASP A 220 -22.27 -2.41 33.75
CA ASP A 220 -23.10 -3.02 34.79
C ASP A 220 -22.42 -4.21 35.50
N ASP A 221 -21.39 -4.81 34.89
CA ASP A 221 -20.57 -5.85 35.53
C ASP A 221 -19.62 -5.25 36.58
N MET A 222 -19.36 -3.94 36.52
CA MET A 222 -18.60 -3.24 37.55
C MET A 222 -19.44 -3.05 38.81
N THR A 223 -18.94 -3.50 39.96
CA THR A 223 -19.71 -3.51 41.21
C THR A 223 -20.14 -2.13 41.72
N ASP A 224 -19.37 -1.10 41.39
CA ASP A 224 -19.59 0.27 41.88
C ASP A 224 -20.50 1.11 40.97
N TRP A 225 -20.94 0.57 39.83
CA TRP A 225 -21.58 1.36 38.78
C TRP A 225 -22.77 0.64 38.17
N THR A 226 -23.71 1.45 37.69
CA THR A 226 -24.79 1.00 36.80
C THR A 226 -24.85 1.92 35.59
N ALA A 227 -25.26 1.37 34.45
CA ALA A 227 -25.39 2.08 33.20
C ALA A 227 -26.79 1.90 32.60
N GLU A 228 -27.37 2.97 32.09
CA GLU A 228 -28.67 2.91 31.42
C GLU A 228 -28.74 3.82 30.20
N ILE A 229 -29.56 3.42 29.22
CA ILE A 229 -29.85 4.29 28.07
C ILE A 229 -30.74 5.44 28.54
N THR A 230 -30.32 6.65 28.24
CA THR A 230 -31.10 7.88 28.37
C THR A 230 -31.18 8.58 27.02
N ASN A 231 -32.26 9.34 26.79
CA ASN A 231 -32.50 10.07 25.54
C ASN A 231 -32.35 9.21 24.27
N GLY A 232 -32.66 7.91 24.37
CA GLY A 232 -32.62 6.95 23.26
C GLY A 232 -31.23 6.48 22.82
N VAL A 233 -30.17 7.25 23.05
CA VAL A 233 -28.81 6.92 22.56
C VAL A 233 -27.68 7.22 23.56
N ASN A 234 -27.91 8.05 24.57
CA ASN A 234 -26.90 8.40 25.56
C ASN A 234 -26.79 7.31 26.63
N ILE A 235 -25.63 7.17 27.27
CA ILE A 235 -25.45 6.27 28.41
C ILE A 235 -25.29 7.11 29.67
N LYS A 236 -26.22 6.97 30.62
CA LYS A 236 -26.02 7.47 31.98
C LYS A 236 -25.26 6.42 32.78
N ILE A 237 -24.15 6.81 33.37
CA ILE A 237 -23.38 5.98 34.31
C ILE A 237 -23.62 6.57 35.70
N GLU A 238 -24.14 5.77 36.63
CA GLU A 238 -24.50 6.19 37.99
C GLU A 238 -23.83 5.28 39.02
N ALA A 239 -23.38 5.86 40.13
CA ALA A 239 -22.77 5.10 41.21
C ALA A 239 -23.78 4.15 41.89
N ALA A 240 -23.31 3.00 42.33
CA ALA A 240 -24.09 2.06 43.13
C ALA A 240 -24.51 2.69 44.47
N GLU A 241 -23.62 3.50 45.07
CA GLU A 241 -23.79 4.08 46.40
C GLU A 241 -23.71 5.62 46.40
N ASN A 242 -24.26 6.23 47.46
CA ASN A 242 -24.10 7.65 47.72
C ASN A 242 -22.66 7.96 48.17
N GLY A 243 -22.09 9.08 47.72
CA GLY A 243 -20.84 9.58 48.27
C GLY A 243 -20.05 10.43 47.29
N THR A 244 -19.16 11.26 47.84
CA THR A 244 -18.25 12.09 47.05
C THR A 244 -17.10 11.30 46.44
N ALA A 245 -16.83 10.07 46.92
CA ALA A 245 -15.77 9.20 46.41
C ALA A 245 -15.98 8.79 44.94
N TYR A 246 -17.22 8.86 44.47
CA TYR A 246 -17.62 8.55 43.10
C TYR A 246 -17.64 9.79 42.18
N ASN A 247 -17.25 10.96 42.68
CA ASN A 247 -17.09 12.15 41.85
C ASN A 247 -15.78 12.11 41.07
N ASP A 248 -15.73 12.88 39.99
CA ASP A 248 -14.55 13.12 39.16
C ASP A 248 -13.97 11.85 38.52
N LYS A 249 -14.79 10.80 38.38
CA LYS A 249 -14.45 9.60 37.63
C LYS A 249 -14.61 9.89 36.16
N ILE A 250 -13.49 9.94 35.46
CA ILE A 250 -13.42 10.31 34.06
C ILE A 250 -13.70 9.08 33.20
N CYS A 251 -14.58 9.26 32.22
CA CYS A 251 -14.76 8.32 31.12
C CYS A 251 -14.10 8.91 29.87
N ASN A 252 -13.04 8.28 29.38
CA ASN A 252 -12.40 8.68 28.12
C ASN A 252 -12.83 7.76 26.99
N LEU A 253 -12.99 8.35 25.79
CA LEU A 253 -13.05 7.62 24.54
C LEU A 253 -11.69 7.71 23.87
N ILE A 254 -11.16 6.57 23.50
CA ILE A 254 -9.84 6.43 22.90
C ILE A 254 -10.03 5.91 21.48
N TYR A 255 -9.89 6.80 20.51
CA TYR A 255 -9.97 6.46 19.09
C TYR A 255 -8.60 6.05 18.57
N VAL A 256 -8.53 4.90 17.92
CA VAL A 256 -7.28 4.35 17.35
C VAL A 256 -7.37 4.43 15.84
N ARG A 257 -6.45 5.17 15.23
CA ARG A 257 -6.36 5.32 13.76
C ARG A 257 -5.04 4.75 13.28
N MET A 258 -5.13 3.75 12.40
CA MET A 258 -3.97 3.03 11.90
C MET A 258 -3.50 3.64 10.57
N SER A 259 -2.21 3.90 10.48
CA SER A 259 -1.58 4.29 9.22
C SER A 259 -1.53 3.10 8.24
N ALA A 260 -1.76 3.35 6.95
CA ALA A 260 -1.84 2.31 5.94
C ALA A 260 -1.58 2.84 4.52
N GLY A 261 -1.81 1.99 3.51
CA GLY A 261 -1.89 2.40 2.11
C GLY A 261 -0.57 2.44 1.34
N ALA A 262 0.58 2.24 1.99
CA ALA A 262 1.83 2.09 1.27
C ALA A 262 1.85 0.82 0.42
N VAL A 263 2.54 0.88 -0.71
CA VAL A 263 2.86 -0.28 -1.56
C VAL A 263 4.37 -0.43 -1.71
N ASN A 264 4.84 -1.67 -1.79
CA ASN A 264 6.24 -1.95 -2.13
C ASN A 264 6.49 -1.69 -3.61
N GLY A 265 7.66 -1.14 -3.91
CA GLY A 265 8.17 -0.99 -5.26
C GLY A 265 8.46 -2.35 -5.90
N THR A 266 8.28 -2.43 -7.21
CA THR A 266 8.69 -3.59 -7.98
C THR A 266 10.20 -3.60 -8.14
N VAL A 267 10.88 -4.67 -7.71
CA VAL A 267 12.33 -4.77 -7.87
C VAL A 267 12.72 -4.74 -9.36
N GLY A 268 13.75 -3.96 -9.67
CA GLY A 268 14.28 -3.81 -11.02
C GLY A 268 15.76 -3.44 -11.03
N VAL A 269 16.44 -3.79 -12.10
CA VAL A 269 17.86 -3.42 -12.30
C VAL A 269 17.96 -2.08 -13.04
N ALA A 270 19.11 -1.42 -12.95
CA ALA A 270 19.33 -0.16 -13.66
C ALA A 270 19.22 -0.37 -15.18
N ASN A 271 18.53 0.56 -15.85
CA ASN A 271 18.22 0.55 -17.28
C ASN A 271 17.33 -0.61 -17.74
N GLU A 272 16.64 -1.31 -16.82
CA GLU A 272 15.61 -2.29 -17.20
C GLU A 272 14.47 -1.57 -17.94
N ILE A 273 14.07 -2.15 -19.07
CA ILE A 273 12.92 -1.69 -19.85
C ILE A 273 11.89 -2.81 -19.93
N CYS A 274 10.65 -2.51 -19.58
CA CYS A 274 9.50 -3.40 -19.74
C CYS A 274 8.28 -2.65 -20.28
N ALA A 275 7.22 -3.36 -20.63
CA ALA A 275 6.03 -2.78 -21.21
C ALA A 275 4.76 -3.44 -20.66
N ASP A 276 3.64 -2.74 -20.73
CA ASP A 276 2.30 -3.34 -20.66
C ASP A 276 1.48 -2.91 -21.89
N ASP A 277 0.19 -3.24 -21.90
CA ASP A 277 -0.71 -2.89 -23.01
C ASP A 277 -0.78 -1.36 -23.27
N SER A 278 -0.48 -0.54 -22.26
CA SER A 278 -0.67 0.91 -22.27
C SER A 278 0.63 1.72 -22.27
N TYR A 279 1.72 1.22 -21.68
CA TYR A 279 2.93 2.00 -21.39
C TYR A 279 4.23 1.24 -21.63
N LEU A 280 5.29 2.01 -21.89
CA LEU A 280 6.67 1.58 -21.70
C LEU A 280 7.14 2.04 -20.31
N TYR A 281 7.97 1.23 -19.66
CA TYR A 281 8.55 1.53 -18.36
C TYR A 281 10.06 1.45 -18.43
N HIS A 282 10.74 2.45 -17.88
CA HIS A 282 12.20 2.50 -17.80
C HIS A 282 12.63 2.66 -16.35
N CYS A 283 13.47 1.75 -15.87
CA CYS A 283 14.09 1.80 -14.56
C CYS A 283 15.35 2.66 -14.63
N ILE A 284 15.29 3.92 -14.20
CA ILE A 284 16.40 4.88 -14.37
C ILE A 284 17.60 4.60 -13.44
N GLY A 285 17.48 3.61 -12.56
CA GLY A 285 18.49 3.14 -11.61
C GLY A 285 18.01 1.82 -11.01
N ALA A 286 18.78 1.17 -10.13
CA ALA A 286 18.27 -0.02 -9.44
C ALA A 286 17.05 0.34 -8.58
N ASN A 287 15.96 -0.41 -8.70
CA ASN A 287 14.76 -0.22 -7.90
C ASN A 287 14.65 -1.32 -6.84
N THR A 288 14.61 -0.93 -5.57
CA THR A 288 14.39 -1.82 -4.44
C THR A 288 12.91 -1.88 -4.08
N ILE A 289 12.55 -2.66 -3.05
CA ILE A 289 11.19 -2.69 -2.49
C ILE A 289 10.74 -1.33 -1.92
N THR A 290 11.68 -0.44 -1.59
CA THR A 290 11.45 0.94 -1.13
C THR A 290 11.80 1.97 -2.21
N GLY A 291 12.10 1.53 -3.44
CA GLY A 291 12.55 2.39 -4.52
C GLY A 291 11.42 2.99 -5.35
N ALA A 292 11.70 4.17 -5.93
CA ALA A 292 10.79 4.90 -6.83
C ALA A 292 11.47 5.29 -8.16
N ASN A 293 12.23 4.37 -8.75
CA ASN A 293 13.06 4.56 -9.95
C ASN A 293 12.39 4.13 -11.27
N TRP A 294 11.14 3.66 -11.25
CA TRP A 294 10.40 3.41 -12.48
C TRP A 294 9.85 4.72 -13.05
N ARG A 295 10.05 4.91 -14.35
CA ARG A 295 9.46 6.01 -15.12
C ARG A 295 8.52 5.43 -16.16
N ARG A 296 7.30 5.95 -16.20
CA ARG A 296 6.27 5.57 -17.15
C ARG A 296 6.33 6.47 -18.37
N ILE A 297 6.37 5.87 -19.55
CA ILE A 297 6.44 6.55 -20.85
C ILE A 297 5.18 6.15 -21.62
N ALA A 298 4.36 7.13 -21.97
CA ALA A 298 3.17 6.91 -22.80
C ALA A 298 3.60 6.37 -24.18
N ARG A 299 2.91 5.32 -24.64
CA ARG A 299 3.04 4.91 -26.04
C ARG A 299 2.34 5.99 -26.88
N GLY A 300 3.06 6.59 -27.81
CA GLY A 300 2.45 7.55 -28.75
C GLY A 300 1.27 6.93 -29.50
N GLY A 301 0.38 7.76 -30.02
CA GLY A 301 -0.70 7.31 -30.92
C GLY A 301 -0.12 6.54 -32.10
N VAL A 302 -0.68 5.37 -32.38
CA VAL A 302 -0.15 4.36 -33.30
C VAL A 302 0.03 4.94 -34.71
N TYR A 303 1.23 4.78 -35.28
CA TYR A 303 1.38 4.62 -36.73
C TYR A 303 0.90 3.20 -37.06
N TYR A 304 -0.23 3.10 -37.76
CA TYR A 304 -0.76 1.85 -38.31
C TYR A 304 0.13 1.33 -39.44
#